data_AF-A0AAD7R8K4-F1
#
_entry.id   AF-A0AAD7R8K4-F1
#
_cell.length_a   1.000
_cell.length_b   1.000
_cell.length_c   1.000
_cell.angle_alpha   90.00
_cell.angle_beta   90.00
_cell.angle_gamma   90.00
#
_symmetry.space_group_name_H-M   'P 1'
#
loop_
_entity.id
_entity.type
_entity.pdbx_description
1 polymer ?
#
loop_
_entity_poly.entity_id
_entity_poly.type
_entity_poly.pdbx_seq_one_letter_code
_entity_poly.pdbx_strand_id
1 'polypeptide(L)'
;MVSAGGVATDPAKIAAVRDWPPPTNISDPRSFLGLASYYRRYVRNFATIARPLHRLTDHGQPYRPFILDTDASNVGVGAVLSQPSDSGEQHGNTDALSRRSYAAAGCEHCPRQEARAQLAPTVATLRTVDGEVSCLPLSLSLAKVAKFQVQEAQERDAALIHVQSWLAAGKRPEWADVAALDTETRAYHYQWDSLEAQDGVLYRRWRAPGRGADLLQLLVPRAFRTQVQQLVQGATDKISSLETSQNVVTDRLAELEAQCASLAADNVVLKAAVDDQENHSRRQNIRVIGIPEGEEGTNPTAFMGSFLKEVLGEETFADQPVIDRAHRTLATKPPPGKPPRAILVRLHYYQTKEMILRTSRERGQLSHKGNKIHILPDFSAALARRRAEFRDVKAQLHQAGVKFGLVHPARLQLTFQRTVHTFDNPGAALLFFQTTI
;
A
#
# COMPACT_ATOMS: atom_id res chain seq x y z
N MET A 1 -33.27 -3.05 -1.22
CA MET A 1 -34.45 -2.19 -1.02
C MET A 1 -34.08 -1.02 -0.12
N VAL A 2 -34.59 0.17 -0.40
CA VAL A 2 -34.36 1.37 0.42
C VAL A 2 -35.70 1.73 1.08
N SER A 3 -35.73 1.83 2.41
CA SER A 3 -36.89 2.29 3.18
C SER A 3 -36.47 3.36 4.19
N ALA A 4 -37.44 3.98 4.86
CA ALA A 4 -37.20 4.97 5.92
C ALA A 4 -36.35 4.42 7.10
N GLY A 5 -36.26 3.09 7.26
CA GLY A 5 -35.41 2.42 8.26
C GLY A 5 -34.00 2.05 7.79
N GLY A 6 -33.63 2.36 6.55
CA GLY A 6 -32.29 2.10 6.00
C GLY A 6 -32.27 1.26 4.71
N VAL A 7 -31.07 0.83 4.32
CA VAL A 7 -30.84 -0.04 3.16
C VAL A 7 -30.90 -1.50 3.60
N ALA A 8 -31.88 -2.24 3.09
CA ALA A 8 -32.08 -3.66 3.37
C ALA A 8 -31.82 -4.53 2.14
N THR A 9 -31.37 -5.76 2.33
CA THR A 9 -31.15 -6.74 1.27
C THR A 9 -32.48 -7.24 0.68
N ASP A 10 -32.52 -7.49 -0.63
CA ASP A 10 -33.71 -7.98 -1.34
C ASP A 10 -34.10 -9.39 -0.83
N PRO A 11 -35.33 -9.60 -0.31
CA PRO A 11 -35.80 -10.89 0.18
C PRO A 11 -35.66 -12.03 -0.84
N ALA A 12 -35.82 -11.76 -2.14
CA ALA A 12 -35.67 -12.77 -3.19
C ALA A 12 -34.22 -13.27 -3.32
N LYS A 13 -33.24 -12.40 -3.07
CA LYS A 13 -31.82 -12.75 -3.09
C LYS A 13 -31.37 -13.42 -1.79
N ILE A 14 -31.99 -13.08 -0.67
CA ILE A 14 -31.82 -13.81 0.60
C ILE A 14 -32.36 -15.23 0.45
N ALA A 15 -33.52 -15.41 -0.18
CA ALA A 15 -34.10 -16.72 -0.47
C ALA A 15 -33.17 -17.57 -1.37
N ALA A 16 -32.56 -16.96 -2.40
CA ALA A 16 -31.59 -17.67 -3.25
C ALA A 16 -30.36 -18.18 -2.49
N VAL A 17 -29.91 -17.46 -1.45
CA VAL A 17 -28.79 -17.89 -0.59
C VAL A 17 -29.23 -18.95 0.41
N ARG A 18 -30.44 -18.84 0.97
CA ARG A 18 -31.04 -19.81 1.90
C ARG A 18 -31.28 -21.16 1.23
N ASP A 19 -31.87 -21.14 0.05
CA ASP A 19 -32.31 -22.32 -0.68
C ASP A 19 -31.23 -22.83 -1.65
N TRP A 20 -29.97 -22.40 -1.46
CA TRP A 20 -28.86 -22.77 -2.33
C TRP A 20 -28.59 -24.27 -2.24
N PRO A 21 -28.48 -24.99 -3.37
CA PRO A 21 -28.28 -26.43 -3.35
C PRO A 21 -26.92 -26.80 -2.72
N PRO A 22 -26.83 -27.94 -2.02
CA PRO A 22 -25.57 -28.42 -1.47
C PRO A 22 -24.48 -28.50 -2.56
N PRO A 23 -23.30 -27.89 -2.36
CA PRO A 23 -22.28 -27.82 -3.39
C PRO A 23 -21.73 -29.21 -3.67
N THR A 24 -21.71 -29.56 -4.96
CA THR A 24 -21.16 -30.83 -5.39
C THR A 24 -19.70 -30.66 -5.75
N ASN A 25 -19.31 -29.64 -6.51
CA ASN A 25 -17.96 -29.47 -7.06
C ASN A 25 -17.23 -28.22 -6.50
N ILE A 26 -15.93 -28.03 -6.79
CA ILE A 26 -15.14 -26.86 -6.34
C ILE A 26 -15.63 -25.53 -6.96
N SER A 27 -16.34 -25.58 -8.09
CA SER A 27 -16.93 -24.40 -8.74
C SER A 27 -18.16 -23.88 -7.99
N ASP A 28 -18.92 -24.76 -7.31
CA ASP A 28 -20.15 -24.37 -6.62
C ASP A 28 -19.88 -23.42 -5.42
N PRO A 29 -18.87 -23.66 -4.55
CA PRO A 29 -18.45 -22.73 -3.51
C PRO A 29 -17.93 -21.40 -4.09
N ARG A 30 -17.26 -21.40 -5.24
CA ARG A 30 -16.79 -20.17 -5.90
C ARG A 30 -17.95 -19.32 -6.39
N SER A 31 -18.96 -19.95 -7.00
CA SER A 31 -20.20 -19.29 -7.43
C SER A 31 -20.98 -18.72 -6.25
N PHE A 32 -21.08 -19.49 -5.15
CA PHE A 32 -21.70 -19.04 -3.90
C PHE A 32 -20.94 -17.86 -3.27
N LEU A 33 -19.61 -17.92 -3.20
CA LEU A 33 -18.77 -16.82 -2.70
C LEU A 33 -18.91 -15.54 -3.54
N GLY A 34 -19.04 -15.69 -4.86
CA GLY A 34 -19.32 -14.58 -5.77
C GLY A 34 -20.65 -13.89 -5.45
N LEU A 35 -21.71 -14.67 -5.21
CA LEU A 35 -23.02 -14.16 -4.81
C LEU A 35 -22.99 -13.53 -3.41
N ALA A 36 -22.36 -14.18 -2.44
CA ALA A 36 -22.32 -13.74 -1.05
C ALA A 36 -21.44 -12.49 -0.85
N SER A 37 -20.39 -12.32 -1.66
CA SER A 37 -19.51 -11.14 -1.64
C SER A 37 -20.25 -9.83 -1.94
N TYR A 38 -21.31 -9.87 -2.75
CA TYR A 38 -22.16 -8.71 -3.01
C TYR A 38 -22.82 -8.17 -1.72
N TYR A 39 -23.05 -9.04 -0.73
CA TYR A 39 -23.67 -8.71 0.54
C TYR A 39 -22.66 -8.52 1.69
N ARG A 40 -21.35 -8.57 1.41
CA ARG A 40 -20.27 -8.47 2.43
C ARG A 40 -20.41 -7.28 3.37
N ARG A 41 -20.95 -6.16 2.89
CA ARG A 41 -21.14 -4.92 3.67
C ARG A 41 -22.22 -5.05 4.75
N TYR A 42 -23.15 -5.97 4.58
CA TYR A 42 -24.25 -6.24 5.50
C TYR A 42 -23.97 -7.45 6.42
N VAL A 43 -22.88 -8.18 6.16
CA VAL A 43 -22.46 -9.36 6.92
C VAL A 43 -21.23 -9.00 7.75
N ARG A 44 -21.44 -8.79 9.05
CA ARG A 44 -20.33 -8.51 9.98
C ARG A 44 -19.34 -9.69 9.96
N ASN A 45 -18.05 -9.38 9.86
CA ASN A 45 -16.97 -10.38 9.79
C ASN A 45 -17.06 -11.34 8.59
N PHE A 46 -17.63 -10.90 7.45
CA PHE A 46 -17.74 -11.72 6.23
C PHE A 46 -16.44 -12.43 5.84
N ALA A 47 -15.30 -11.73 5.87
CA ALA A 47 -14.01 -12.31 5.51
C ALA A 47 -13.60 -13.48 6.42
N THR A 48 -13.89 -13.39 7.73
CA THR A 48 -13.63 -14.46 8.70
C THR A 48 -14.58 -15.64 8.49
N ILE A 49 -15.86 -15.36 8.23
CA ILE A 49 -16.90 -16.37 7.97
C ILE A 49 -16.63 -17.12 6.65
N ALA A 50 -16.20 -16.40 5.61
CA ALA A 50 -15.89 -16.96 4.30
C ALA A 50 -14.49 -17.60 4.20
N ARG A 51 -13.61 -17.38 5.20
CA ARG A 51 -12.22 -17.88 5.21
C ARG A 51 -12.12 -19.40 5.03
N PRO A 52 -12.95 -20.24 5.67
CA PRO A 52 -12.95 -21.68 5.43
C PRO A 52 -13.29 -22.03 3.98
N LEU A 53 -14.25 -21.33 3.37
CA LEU A 53 -14.64 -21.51 1.96
C LEU A 53 -13.50 -21.14 1.01
N HIS A 54 -12.81 -20.02 1.25
CA HIS A 54 -11.66 -19.61 0.43
C HIS A 54 -10.53 -20.65 0.45
N ARG A 55 -10.23 -21.25 1.60
CA ARG A 55 -9.22 -22.32 1.72
C ARG A 55 -9.57 -23.58 0.94
N LEU A 56 -10.87 -23.87 0.80
CA LEU A 56 -11.37 -25.06 0.08
C LEU A 56 -11.38 -24.87 -1.44
N THR A 57 -11.29 -23.62 -1.91
CA THR A 57 -11.16 -23.31 -3.35
C THR A 57 -9.71 -23.25 -3.83
N ASP A 58 -8.76 -23.55 -2.96
CA ASP A 58 -7.32 -23.54 -3.26
C ASP A 58 -6.90 -24.84 -3.97
N HIS A 59 -5.97 -24.76 -4.93
CA HIS A 59 -5.76 -25.75 -6.00
C HIS A 59 -5.08 -27.08 -5.56
N GLY A 60 -5.07 -27.41 -4.27
CA GLY A 60 -4.23 -28.47 -3.71
C GLY A 60 -4.92 -29.61 -2.95
N GLN A 61 -6.26 -29.70 -2.92
CA GLN A 61 -6.98 -30.70 -2.10
C GLN A 61 -7.75 -31.74 -2.95
N PRO A 62 -7.71 -33.05 -2.60
CA PRO A 62 -8.48 -34.08 -3.28
C PRO A 62 -10.00 -33.91 -3.04
N TYR A 63 -10.79 -34.19 -4.08
CA TYR A 63 -12.23 -33.90 -4.11
C TYR A 63 -13.06 -34.84 -3.22
N ARG A 64 -13.89 -34.27 -2.34
CA ARG A 64 -14.89 -34.96 -1.50
C ARG A 64 -16.23 -34.21 -1.54
N PRO A 65 -17.38 -34.90 -1.41
CA PRO A 65 -18.70 -34.25 -1.42
C PRO A 65 -18.84 -33.27 -0.24
N PHE A 66 -19.44 -32.11 -0.50
CA PHE A 66 -19.60 -31.04 0.48
C PHE A 66 -21.05 -30.94 0.98
N ILE A 67 -21.23 -30.51 2.22
CA ILE A 67 -22.54 -30.21 2.81
C ILE A 67 -22.53 -28.75 3.25
N LEU A 68 -23.46 -27.94 2.72
CA LEU A 68 -23.59 -26.51 3.02
C LEU A 68 -24.87 -26.27 3.82
N ASP A 69 -24.72 -25.87 5.08
CA ASP A 69 -25.81 -25.44 5.94
C ASP A 69 -25.83 -23.92 6.01
N THR A 70 -26.91 -23.28 5.53
CA THR A 70 -27.09 -21.82 5.63
C THR A 70 -28.14 -21.49 6.68
N ASP A 71 -27.81 -20.67 7.69
CA ASP A 71 -28.76 -20.23 8.71
C ASP A 71 -29.33 -18.85 8.35
N ALA A 72 -30.10 -18.77 7.26
CA ALA A 72 -30.65 -17.51 6.79
C ALA A 72 -31.82 -17.01 7.66
N SER A 73 -31.50 -16.45 8.84
CA SER A 73 -32.48 -15.86 9.75
C SER A 73 -32.57 -14.33 9.58
N ASN A 74 -32.78 -13.82 8.35
CA ASN A 74 -33.09 -12.41 8.01
C ASN A 74 -32.26 -11.27 8.66
N VAL A 75 -31.21 -11.57 9.41
CA VAL A 75 -30.37 -10.63 10.18
C VAL A 75 -28.89 -10.80 9.82
N GLY A 76 -28.54 -11.86 9.07
CA GLY A 76 -27.21 -12.10 8.54
C GLY A 76 -27.19 -13.42 7.79
N VAL A 77 -26.25 -13.56 6.84
CA VAL A 77 -25.99 -14.83 6.14
C VAL A 77 -24.87 -15.54 6.89
N GLY A 78 -25.19 -16.57 7.66
CA GLY A 78 -24.23 -17.56 8.10
C GLY A 78 -24.30 -18.79 7.19
N ALA A 79 -23.15 -19.34 6.85
CA ALA A 79 -23.02 -20.53 6.03
C ALA A 79 -21.90 -21.41 6.60
N VAL A 80 -22.23 -22.66 6.93
CA VAL A 80 -21.32 -23.67 7.44
C VAL A 80 -21.12 -24.72 6.36
N LEU A 81 -19.87 -24.92 5.93
CA LEU A 81 -19.53 -25.95 4.95
C LEU A 81 -18.75 -27.07 5.64
N SER A 82 -19.24 -28.30 5.52
CA SER A 82 -18.65 -29.50 6.11
C SER A 82 -18.35 -30.58 5.06
N GLN A 83 -17.44 -31.50 5.39
CA GLN A 83 -17.11 -32.68 4.58
C GLN A 83 -17.04 -33.94 5.47
N PRO A 84 -17.48 -35.11 4.97
CA PRO A 84 -17.33 -36.38 5.68
C PRO A 84 -15.86 -36.86 5.69
N SER A 85 -15.41 -37.39 6.83
CA SER A 85 -14.10 -38.05 6.97
C SER A 85 -14.09 -39.47 6.40
N ASP A 86 -12.90 -40.04 6.22
CA ASP A 86 -12.71 -41.43 5.76
C ASP A 86 -13.26 -42.49 6.72
N SER A 87 -13.60 -42.10 7.96
CA SER A 87 -14.17 -42.98 8.99
C SER A 87 -15.70 -42.86 9.11
N GLY A 88 -16.34 -42.01 8.29
CA GLY A 88 -17.77 -41.70 8.39
C GLY A 88 -18.11 -40.62 9.43
N GLU A 89 -17.16 -40.18 10.26
CA GLU A 89 -17.35 -39.04 11.15
C GLU A 89 -17.21 -37.71 10.39
N GLN A 90 -18.04 -36.72 10.69
CA GLN A 90 -18.01 -35.41 10.03
C GLN A 90 -16.92 -34.53 10.65
N HIS A 91 -15.93 -34.09 9.86
CA HIS A 91 -14.96 -33.10 10.33
C HIS A 91 -15.48 -31.69 10.01
N GLY A 92 -16.01 -31.01 11.02
CA GLY A 92 -16.22 -29.57 10.97
C GLY A 92 -14.88 -28.84 11.06
N ASN A 93 -14.52 -28.07 10.03
CA ASN A 93 -13.39 -27.14 10.10
C ASN A 93 -13.76 -25.94 11.01
N THR A 94 -13.65 -26.19 12.32
CA THR A 94 -13.54 -25.33 13.52
C THR A 94 -14.41 -24.06 13.68
N ASP A 95 -14.99 -24.00 14.89
CA ASP A 95 -15.57 -22.86 15.62
C ASP A 95 -16.94 -22.35 15.14
N ALA A 96 -17.97 -23.08 15.56
CA ALA A 96 -19.33 -22.58 15.56
C ALA A 96 -19.47 -21.46 16.61
N LEU A 97 -19.79 -20.25 16.15
CA LEU A 97 -20.50 -19.29 16.99
C LEU A 97 -21.90 -19.86 17.28
N SER A 98 -22.03 -20.42 18.48
CA SER A 98 -23.26 -20.62 19.26
C SER A 98 -24.52 -21.06 18.51
N ARG A 99 -24.88 -22.36 18.64
CA ARG A 99 -26.27 -22.77 18.92
C ARG A 99 -26.31 -24.01 19.83
N ARG A 100 -27.00 -23.89 20.97
CA ARG A 100 -27.83 -24.97 21.56
C ARG A 100 -29.26 -24.75 21.07
N SER A 101 -30.14 -25.70 20.84
CA SER A 101 -30.12 -27.17 20.89
C SER A 101 -31.13 -27.69 19.84
N TYR A 102 -30.95 -28.90 19.31
CA TYR A 102 -32.10 -29.72 18.90
C TYR A 102 -31.89 -31.14 19.42
N ALA A 103 -32.88 -31.60 20.18
CA ALA A 103 -32.98 -32.96 20.67
C ALA A 103 -33.55 -33.85 19.56
N ALA A 104 -32.82 -34.89 19.17
CA ALA A 104 -33.37 -36.01 18.41
C ALA A 104 -33.13 -37.30 19.21
N ALA A 105 -34.19 -38.08 19.39
CA ALA A 105 -34.29 -39.22 20.27
C ALA A 105 -33.34 -40.36 19.87
N GLY A 106 -32.71 -41.01 20.87
CA GLY A 106 -32.18 -42.37 20.73
C GLY A 106 -30.67 -42.58 20.94
N CYS A 107 -29.88 -41.57 21.36
CA CYS A 107 -28.47 -41.79 21.69
C CYS A 107 -28.25 -41.88 23.21
N GLU A 108 -28.00 -43.07 23.75
CA GLU A 108 -27.69 -43.27 25.18
C GLU A 108 -26.26 -42.86 25.58
N HIS A 109 -25.41 -42.48 24.61
CA HIS A 109 -24.01 -42.10 24.87
C HIS A 109 -23.74 -40.58 24.88
N CYS A 110 -24.50 -39.78 24.12
CA CYS A 110 -24.36 -38.32 24.09
C CYS A 110 -24.65 -37.60 25.43
N PRO A 111 -25.62 -38.01 26.28
CA PRO A 111 -25.90 -37.28 27.53
C PRO A 111 -24.72 -37.33 28.52
N ARG A 112 -23.87 -38.36 28.46
CA ARG A 112 -22.71 -38.51 29.35
C ARG A 112 -21.50 -37.68 28.93
N GLN A 113 -21.32 -37.38 27.64
CA GLN A 113 -20.22 -36.55 27.16
C GLN A 113 -20.53 -35.04 27.24
N GLU A 114 -21.77 -34.62 26.98
CA GLU A 114 -22.13 -33.19 27.07
C GLU A 114 -22.26 -32.70 28.51
N ALA A 115 -22.65 -33.55 29.47
CA ALA A 115 -22.54 -33.22 30.89
C ALA A 115 -21.07 -33.09 31.37
N ARG A 116 -20.13 -33.71 30.66
CA ARG A 116 -18.67 -33.64 30.94
C ARG A 116 -17.98 -32.41 30.32
N ALA A 117 -18.53 -31.83 29.26
CA ALA A 117 -17.92 -30.68 28.54
C ALA A 117 -18.37 -29.29 29.03
N GLN A 118 -19.40 -29.20 29.88
CA GLN A 118 -19.99 -27.92 30.33
C GLN A 118 -19.30 -27.25 31.52
N LEU A 119 -18.13 -27.75 31.95
CA LEU A 119 -17.35 -27.18 33.05
C LEU A 119 -15.92 -26.86 32.63
N ALA A 120 -15.76 -26.18 31.49
CA ALA A 120 -14.52 -25.49 31.19
C ALA A 120 -14.53 -24.11 31.89
N PRO A 121 -13.58 -23.80 32.80
CA PRO A 121 -13.46 -22.45 33.34
C PRO A 121 -13.14 -21.46 32.21
N THR A 122 -13.70 -20.25 32.31
CA THR A 122 -13.56 -19.15 31.35
C THR A 122 -12.08 -18.86 31.07
N VAL A 123 -11.64 -19.07 29.83
CA VAL A 123 -10.24 -18.98 29.39
C VAL A 123 -9.85 -17.52 29.15
N ALA A 124 -8.80 -17.04 29.81
CA ALA A 124 -8.09 -15.81 29.44
C ALA A 124 -6.65 -16.17 29.05
N THR A 125 -6.29 -15.97 27.79
CA THR A 125 -4.98 -16.36 27.23
C THR A 125 -4.01 -15.19 27.27
N LEU A 126 -3.00 -15.26 28.14
CA LEU A 126 -1.87 -14.32 28.18
C LEU A 126 -0.83 -14.67 27.10
N ARG A 127 -0.33 -13.67 26.37
CA ARG A 127 0.89 -13.77 25.54
C ARG A 127 1.90 -12.73 26.02
N THR A 128 3.15 -13.13 26.20
CA THR A 128 4.31 -12.25 26.21
C THR A 128 5.15 -12.48 24.96
N VAL A 129 5.70 -11.39 24.44
CA VAL A 129 6.81 -11.36 23.49
C VAL A 129 8.04 -11.13 24.38
N ASP A 130 9.07 -11.95 24.19
CA ASP A 130 10.40 -11.86 24.82
C ASP A 130 10.54 -12.39 26.26
N GLY A 131 10.85 -13.69 26.35
CA GLY A 131 12.07 -14.22 27.01
C GLY A 131 12.37 -13.99 28.49
N GLU A 132 11.74 -13.06 29.20
CA GLU A 132 11.94 -12.81 30.62
C GLU A 132 10.62 -12.96 31.38
N VAL A 133 10.65 -13.73 32.48
CA VAL A 133 9.52 -13.85 33.40
C VAL A 133 9.39 -12.53 34.16
N SER A 134 8.75 -11.55 33.51
CA SER A 134 8.14 -10.42 34.18
C SER A 134 6.66 -10.37 33.77
N CYS A 135 5.82 -10.31 34.79
CA CYS A 135 4.38 -10.37 34.70
C CYS A 135 3.87 -9.13 33.94
N LEU A 136 3.64 -9.21 32.63
CA LEU A 136 2.87 -8.18 31.93
C LEU A 136 1.45 -8.69 31.68
N PRO A 137 0.46 -8.14 32.42
CA PRO A 137 -0.90 -8.63 32.41
C PRO A 137 -1.56 -8.31 31.07
N LEU A 138 -2.32 -9.28 30.53
CA LEU A 138 -3.62 -9.01 29.92
C LEU A 138 -4.24 -8.03 30.90
N SER A 139 -4.40 -6.77 30.51
CA SER A 139 -5.06 -5.79 31.37
C SER A 139 -6.55 -6.14 31.44
N LEU A 140 -6.88 -7.30 32.01
CA LEU A 140 -7.68 -7.23 33.19
C LEU A 140 -7.10 -6.12 34.05
N SER A 141 -7.89 -5.11 34.36
CA SER A 141 -7.61 -4.32 35.56
C SER A 141 -7.76 -5.19 36.83
N LEU A 142 -7.24 -6.42 36.84
CA LEU A 142 -6.70 -7.08 38.03
C LEU A 142 -5.33 -6.48 38.37
N ALA A 143 -4.84 -5.46 37.66
CA ALA A 143 -3.93 -4.48 38.27
C ALA A 143 -4.54 -3.82 39.54
N LYS A 144 -5.85 -3.97 39.77
CA LYS A 144 -6.51 -3.62 41.04
C LYS A 144 -6.72 -4.81 41.98
N VAL A 145 -6.35 -6.03 41.61
CA VAL A 145 -6.55 -7.22 42.44
C VAL A 145 -5.21 -7.86 42.73
N ALA A 146 -4.75 -7.71 43.97
CA ALA A 146 -3.46 -8.25 44.40
C ALA A 146 -3.43 -9.78 44.22
N LYS A 147 -2.25 -10.36 43.98
CA LYS A 147 -2.02 -11.82 43.96
C LYS A 147 -2.65 -12.51 45.19
N PHE A 148 -2.56 -11.84 46.34
CA PHE A 148 -3.19 -12.25 47.60
C PHE A 148 -4.72 -12.38 47.52
N GLN A 149 -5.42 -11.49 46.80
CA GLN A 149 -6.88 -11.55 46.65
C GLN A 149 -7.33 -12.67 45.70
N VAL A 150 -6.50 -13.03 44.71
CA VAL A 150 -6.76 -14.19 43.86
C VAL A 150 -6.57 -15.47 44.65
N GLN A 151 -5.49 -15.57 45.43
CA GLN A 151 -5.23 -16.68 46.32
C GLN A 151 -6.35 -16.85 47.36
N GLU A 152 -6.72 -15.79 48.07
CA GLU A 152 -7.81 -15.80 49.07
C GLU A 152 -9.15 -16.23 48.43
N ALA A 153 -9.41 -15.81 47.19
CA ALA A 153 -10.60 -16.22 46.46
C ALA A 153 -10.53 -17.68 45.97
N GLN A 154 -9.34 -18.22 45.66
CA GLN A 154 -9.15 -19.64 45.35
C GLN A 154 -9.35 -20.50 46.60
N GLU A 155 -8.83 -20.06 47.75
CA GLU A 155 -8.99 -20.73 49.06
C GLU A 155 -10.47 -20.78 49.50
N ARG A 156 -11.27 -19.77 49.11
CA ARG A 156 -12.71 -19.72 49.40
C ARG A 156 -13.59 -20.33 48.32
N ASP A 157 -13.03 -20.74 47.19
CA ASP A 157 -13.80 -21.33 46.10
C ASP A 157 -14.09 -22.81 46.39
N ALA A 158 -15.37 -23.17 46.31
CA ALA A 158 -15.86 -24.50 46.68
C ALA A 158 -15.19 -25.65 45.92
N ALA A 159 -14.70 -25.42 44.70
CA ALA A 159 -14.01 -26.44 43.92
C ALA A 159 -12.48 -26.36 44.06
N LEU A 160 -11.93 -25.15 44.05
CA LEU A 160 -10.48 -24.95 44.07
C LEU A 160 -9.84 -25.25 45.43
N ILE A 161 -10.59 -25.14 46.54
CA ILE A 161 -10.10 -25.52 47.87
C ILE A 161 -9.67 -27.00 47.92
N HIS A 162 -10.41 -27.89 47.25
CA HIS A 162 -10.07 -29.30 47.16
C HIS A 162 -8.80 -29.51 46.33
N VAL A 163 -8.68 -28.81 45.20
CA VAL A 163 -7.48 -28.86 44.34
C VAL A 163 -6.24 -28.40 45.10
N GLN A 164 -6.35 -27.32 45.88
CA GLN A 164 -5.27 -26.82 46.73
C GLN A 164 -4.84 -27.86 47.77
N SER A 165 -5.81 -28.53 48.39
CA SER A 165 -5.56 -29.60 49.37
C SER A 165 -4.81 -30.79 48.74
N TRP A 166 -5.18 -31.19 47.52
CA TRP A 166 -4.56 -32.30 46.82
C TRP A 166 -3.12 -32.00 46.43
N LEU A 167 -2.87 -30.79 45.90
CA LEU A 167 -1.53 -30.34 45.53
C LEU A 167 -0.64 -30.16 46.76
N ALA A 168 -1.16 -29.64 47.87
CA ALA A 168 -0.42 -29.52 49.13
C ALA A 168 -0.05 -30.88 49.74
N ALA A 169 -0.93 -31.87 49.62
CA ALA A 169 -0.67 -33.24 50.05
C ALA A 169 0.27 -34.01 49.09
N GLY A 170 0.55 -33.47 47.91
CA GLY A 170 1.37 -34.11 46.87
C GLY A 170 0.80 -35.43 46.34
N LYS A 171 -0.47 -35.74 46.63
CA LYS A 171 -1.09 -37.01 46.29
C LYS A 171 -2.41 -36.78 45.57
N ARG A 172 -2.56 -37.44 44.42
CA ARG A 172 -3.84 -37.51 43.72
C ARG A 172 -4.86 -38.26 44.61
N PRO A 173 -6.03 -37.69 44.91
CA PRO A 173 -7.02 -38.34 45.74
C PRO A 173 -7.66 -39.53 45.01
N GLU A 174 -8.15 -40.50 45.79
CA GLU A 174 -8.85 -41.66 45.26
C GLU A 174 -10.21 -41.25 44.69
N TRP A 175 -10.66 -41.94 43.63
CA TRP A 175 -11.93 -41.59 43.00
C TRP A 175 -13.12 -41.68 43.96
N ALA A 176 -13.08 -42.59 44.94
CA ALA A 176 -14.11 -42.73 45.96
C ALA A 176 -14.33 -41.43 46.76
N ASP A 177 -13.26 -40.69 47.04
CA ASP A 177 -13.30 -39.43 47.80
C ASP A 177 -13.77 -38.25 46.95
N VAL A 178 -13.59 -38.34 45.63
CA VAL A 178 -13.92 -37.26 44.67
C VAL A 178 -15.29 -37.46 44.01
N ALA A 179 -15.81 -38.69 43.96
CA ALA A 179 -17.05 -39.04 43.29
C ALA A 179 -18.27 -38.29 43.84
N ALA A 180 -18.25 -37.99 45.15
CA ALA A 180 -19.31 -37.26 45.86
C ALA A 180 -19.18 -35.72 45.76
N LEU A 181 -18.07 -35.20 45.23
CA LEU A 181 -17.82 -33.77 45.09
C LEU A 181 -18.49 -33.19 43.84
N ASP A 182 -18.52 -31.86 43.76
CA ASP A 182 -19.15 -31.17 42.64
C ASP A 182 -18.46 -31.47 41.30
N THR A 183 -19.21 -31.27 40.22
CA THR A 183 -18.75 -31.63 38.87
C THR A 183 -17.49 -30.89 38.45
N GLU A 184 -17.25 -29.67 38.96
CA GLU A 184 -16.04 -28.91 38.64
C GLU A 184 -14.81 -29.51 39.33
N THR A 185 -14.93 -29.85 40.62
CA THR A 185 -13.88 -30.56 41.37
C THR A 185 -13.51 -31.89 40.73
N ARG A 186 -14.52 -32.65 40.28
CA ARG A 186 -14.31 -33.88 39.51
C ARG A 186 -13.54 -33.61 38.21
N ALA A 187 -13.83 -32.51 37.51
CA ALA A 187 -13.11 -32.13 36.29
C ALA A 187 -11.63 -31.80 36.55
N TYR A 188 -11.31 -31.17 37.68
CA TYR A 188 -9.92 -30.92 38.08
C TYR A 188 -9.18 -32.21 38.43
N HIS A 189 -9.83 -33.22 39.03
CA HIS A 189 -9.22 -34.52 39.31
C HIS A 189 -8.72 -35.23 38.05
N TYR A 190 -9.48 -35.15 36.94
CA TYR A 190 -9.05 -35.70 35.66
C TYR A 190 -7.89 -34.91 35.04
N GLN A 191 -7.72 -33.64 35.42
CA GLN A 191 -6.68 -32.75 34.92
C GLN A 191 -5.43 -32.73 35.82
N TRP A 192 -5.37 -33.57 36.86
CA TRP A 192 -4.32 -33.59 37.89
C TRP A 192 -2.90 -33.43 37.34
N ASP A 193 -2.52 -34.19 36.31
CA ASP A 193 -1.16 -34.17 35.74
C ASP A 193 -0.77 -32.83 35.07
N SER A 194 -1.75 -31.94 34.90
CA SER A 194 -1.60 -30.59 34.39
C SER A 194 -1.82 -29.51 35.44
N LEU A 195 -2.12 -29.83 36.70
CA LEU A 195 -2.34 -28.84 37.75
C LEU A 195 -1.06 -28.60 38.53
N GLU A 196 -0.80 -27.33 38.86
CA GLU A 196 0.33 -26.94 39.67
C GLU A 196 0.00 -25.71 40.52
N ALA A 197 0.69 -25.56 41.64
CA ALA A 197 0.58 -24.39 42.51
C ALA A 197 1.92 -23.64 42.49
N GLN A 198 1.87 -22.32 42.24
CA GLN A 198 3.03 -21.45 42.31
C GLN A 198 2.75 -20.31 43.30
N ASP A 199 3.57 -20.20 44.34
CA ASP A 199 3.42 -19.21 45.42
C ASP A 199 1.99 -19.11 45.98
N GLY A 200 1.34 -20.26 46.21
CA GLY A 200 0.00 -20.33 46.77
C GLY A 200 -1.15 -20.12 45.77
N VAL A 201 -0.88 -19.80 44.50
CA VAL A 201 -1.90 -19.63 43.45
C VAL A 201 -1.96 -20.86 42.55
N LEU A 202 -3.17 -21.31 42.23
CA LEU A 202 -3.41 -22.49 41.42
C LEU A 202 -3.41 -22.18 39.92
N TYR A 203 -2.67 -22.98 39.17
CA TYR A 203 -2.53 -22.91 37.72
C TYR A 203 -2.76 -24.29 37.07
N ARG A 204 -3.05 -24.23 35.78
CA ARG A 204 -3.08 -25.36 34.87
C ARG A 204 -2.05 -25.17 33.78
N ARG A 205 -1.19 -26.16 33.61
CA ARG A 205 -0.27 -26.29 32.50
C ARG A 205 -1.03 -26.61 31.22
N TRP A 206 -0.88 -25.75 30.23
CA TRP A 206 -1.53 -25.86 28.92
C TRP A 206 -0.48 -25.78 27.81
N ARG A 207 -0.43 -26.82 26.98
CA ARG A 207 0.44 -26.86 25.80
C ARG A 207 -0.33 -26.38 24.59
N ALA A 208 0.05 -25.21 24.07
CA ALA A 208 -0.55 -24.69 22.85
C ALA A 208 -0.14 -25.55 21.64
N PRO A 209 -1.07 -25.94 20.74
CA PRO A 209 -0.71 -26.59 19.48
C PRO A 209 0.32 -25.74 18.71
N GLY A 210 1.50 -26.30 18.43
CA GLY A 210 2.58 -25.61 17.72
C GLY A 210 3.54 -24.77 18.58
N ARG A 211 3.41 -24.74 19.92
CA ARG A 211 4.46 -24.20 20.81
C ARG A 211 5.23 -25.33 21.50
N GLY A 212 6.55 -25.22 21.51
CA GLY A 212 7.46 -26.16 22.18
C GLY A 212 7.56 -25.99 23.70
N ALA A 213 6.83 -25.05 24.31
CA ALA A 213 6.84 -24.79 25.74
C ALA A 213 5.42 -24.76 26.33
N ASP A 214 5.30 -25.25 27.56
CA ASP A 214 4.05 -25.26 28.31
C ASP A 214 3.75 -23.86 28.88
N LEU A 215 2.49 -23.45 28.85
CA LEU A 215 2.01 -22.19 29.43
C LEU A 215 1.23 -22.44 30.71
N LEU A 216 1.26 -21.49 31.64
CA LEU A 216 0.50 -21.56 32.88
C LEU A 216 -0.77 -20.73 32.78
N GLN A 217 -1.90 -21.41 32.90
CA GLN A 217 -3.23 -20.84 32.86
C GLN A 217 -3.79 -20.76 34.28
N LEU A 218 -4.14 -19.55 34.74
CA LEU A 218 -4.74 -19.35 36.06
C LEU A 218 -6.09 -20.07 36.16
N LEU A 219 -6.29 -20.80 37.26
CA LEU A 219 -7.62 -21.33 37.60
C LEU A 219 -8.48 -20.21 38.21
N VAL A 220 -9.41 -19.67 37.42
CA VAL A 220 -10.23 -18.50 37.81
C VAL A 220 -11.33 -18.91 38.82
N PRO A 221 -11.31 -18.37 40.06
CA PRO A 221 -12.38 -18.56 41.03
C PRO A 221 -13.74 -18.12 40.49
N ARG A 222 -14.82 -18.78 40.91
CA ARG A 222 -16.19 -18.46 40.47
C ARG A 222 -16.54 -16.98 40.67
N ALA A 223 -16.08 -16.39 41.78
CA ALA A 223 -16.29 -14.97 42.10
C ALA A 223 -15.74 -14.00 41.04
N PHE A 224 -14.70 -14.38 40.30
CA PHE A 224 -14.06 -13.51 39.30
C PHE A 224 -14.46 -13.83 37.86
N ARG A 225 -15.16 -14.94 37.58
CA ARG A 225 -15.48 -15.37 36.21
C ARG A 225 -16.25 -14.32 35.41
N THR A 226 -17.25 -13.69 36.01
CA THR A 226 -18.05 -12.64 35.35
C THR A 226 -17.18 -11.44 34.95
N GLN A 227 -16.26 -11.04 35.84
CA GLN A 227 -15.33 -9.94 35.56
C GLN A 227 -14.34 -10.32 34.45
N VAL A 228 -13.79 -11.54 34.48
CA VAL A 228 -12.91 -12.04 33.41
C VAL A 228 -13.63 -12.08 32.07
N GLN A 229 -14.86 -12.59 32.04
CA GLN A 229 -15.67 -12.66 30.83
C GLN A 229 -15.96 -11.28 30.24
N GLN A 230 -16.33 -10.29 31.06
CA GLN A 230 -16.57 -8.92 30.61
C GLN A 230 -15.32 -8.27 30.02
N LEU A 231 -14.16 -8.53 30.61
CA LEU A 231 -12.87 -7.98 30.15
C LEU A 231 -12.43 -8.61 28.83
N VAL A 232 -12.58 -9.93 28.69
CA VAL A 232 -12.31 -10.64 27.42
C VAL A 232 -13.27 -10.15 26.32
N GLN A 233 -14.55 -9.97 26.63
CA GLN A 233 -15.52 -9.44 25.67
C GLN A 233 -15.15 -8.01 25.25
N GLY A 234 -14.86 -7.12 26.20
CA GLY A 234 -14.47 -5.74 25.89
C GLY A 234 -13.16 -5.64 25.10
N ALA A 235 -12.21 -6.54 25.34
CA ALA A 235 -11.00 -6.64 24.52
C ALA A 235 -11.30 -7.11 23.10
N THR A 236 -12.19 -8.10 22.95
CA THR A 236 -12.63 -8.62 21.64
C THR A 236 -13.32 -7.52 20.83
N ASP A 237 -14.22 -6.76 21.47
CA ASP A 237 -14.94 -5.66 20.81
C ASP A 237 -13.98 -4.55 20.35
N LYS A 238 -12.98 -4.21 21.17
CA LYS A 238 -11.92 -3.26 20.81
C LYS A 238 -11.09 -3.75 19.63
N ILE A 239 -10.69 -5.02 19.63
CA ILE A 239 -9.94 -5.62 18.52
C ILE A 239 -10.76 -5.54 17.23
N SER A 240 -12.04 -5.94 17.26
CA SER A 240 -12.92 -5.84 16.09
C SER A 240 -13.09 -4.39 15.59
N SER A 241 -13.17 -3.43 16.52
CA SER A 241 -13.24 -2.01 16.17
C SER A 241 -11.94 -1.51 15.52
N LEU A 242 -10.78 -1.89 16.05
CA LEU A 242 -9.48 -1.56 15.50
C LEU A 242 -9.27 -2.18 14.11
N GLU A 243 -9.64 -3.45 13.92
CA GLU A 243 -9.60 -4.11 12.62
C GLU A 243 -10.45 -3.37 11.58
N THR A 244 -11.66 -2.94 11.96
CA THR A 244 -12.53 -2.15 11.09
C THR A 244 -11.89 -0.81 10.72
N SER A 245 -11.35 -0.10 11.70
CA SER A 245 -10.65 1.17 11.47
C SER A 245 -9.42 0.98 10.58
N GLN A 246 -8.67 -0.11 10.77
CA GLN A 246 -7.48 -0.43 9.98
C GLN A 246 -7.84 -0.70 8.53
N ASN A 247 -8.94 -1.42 8.27
CA ASN A 247 -9.43 -1.66 6.91
C ASN A 247 -9.79 -0.34 6.22
N VAL A 248 -10.51 0.56 6.89
CA VAL A 248 -10.87 1.88 6.34
C VAL A 248 -9.64 2.71 6.00
N VAL A 249 -8.63 2.72 6.87
CA VAL A 249 -7.36 3.42 6.61
C VAL A 249 -6.63 2.80 5.43
N THR A 250 -6.61 1.47 5.33
CA THR A 250 -5.95 0.75 4.23
C THR A 250 -6.61 1.05 2.89
N ASP A 251 -7.95 1.06 2.83
CA ASP A 251 -8.70 1.42 1.63
C ASP A 251 -8.41 2.88 1.20
N ARG A 252 -8.39 3.81 2.17
CA ARG A 252 -8.07 5.22 1.89
C ARG A 252 -6.63 5.43 1.42
N LEU A 253 -5.67 4.67 1.94
CA LEU A 253 -4.28 4.71 1.47
C LEU A 253 -4.19 4.26 0.02
N ALA A 254 -4.83 3.15 -0.34
CA ALA A 254 -4.85 2.67 -1.72
C ALA A 254 -5.47 3.70 -2.69
N GLU A 255 -6.56 4.36 -2.27
CA GLU A 255 -7.18 5.43 -3.06
C GLU A 255 -6.24 6.64 -3.25
N LEU A 256 -5.57 7.09 -2.19
CA LEU A 256 -4.62 8.20 -2.25
C LEU A 256 -3.40 7.87 -3.11
N GLU A 257 -2.90 6.64 -3.04
CA GLU A 257 -1.80 6.17 -3.90
C GLU A 257 -2.20 6.20 -5.38
N ALA A 258 -3.42 5.73 -5.71
CA ALA A 258 -3.94 5.80 -7.07
C ALA A 258 -4.09 7.25 -7.57
N GLN A 259 -4.59 8.15 -6.73
CA GLN A 259 -4.69 9.59 -7.06
C GLN A 259 -3.31 10.22 -7.26
N CYS A 260 -2.34 9.90 -6.40
CA CYS A 260 -0.96 10.39 -6.54
C CYS A 260 -0.32 9.91 -7.84
N ALA A 261 -0.54 8.65 -8.22
CA ALA A 261 -0.05 8.09 -9.49
C ALA A 261 -0.68 8.82 -10.70
N SER A 262 -1.99 9.07 -10.67
CA SER A 262 -2.68 9.84 -11.72
C SER A 262 -2.16 11.27 -11.82
N LEU A 263 -2.07 11.98 -10.70
CA LEU A 263 -1.55 13.35 -10.66
C LEU A 263 -0.10 13.43 -11.12
N ALA A 264 0.73 12.44 -10.80
CA ALA A 264 2.09 12.36 -11.28
C ALA A 264 2.15 12.22 -12.81
N ALA A 265 1.29 11.38 -13.39
CA ALA A 265 1.18 11.22 -14.85
C ALA A 265 0.71 12.52 -15.53
N ASP A 266 -0.34 13.16 -15.00
CA ASP A 266 -0.86 14.43 -15.52
C ASP A 266 0.19 15.54 -15.44
N ASN A 267 0.97 15.59 -14.36
CA ASN A 267 2.06 16.55 -14.21
C ASN A 267 3.15 16.38 -15.28
N VAL A 268 3.44 15.15 -15.71
CA VAL A 268 4.41 14.91 -16.81
C VAL A 268 3.87 15.51 -18.11
N VAL A 269 2.59 15.26 -18.42
CA VAL A 269 1.93 15.78 -19.63
C VAL A 269 1.87 17.30 -19.61
N LEU A 270 1.42 17.89 -18.50
CA LEU A 270 1.31 19.34 -18.35
C LEU A 270 2.67 20.04 -18.44
N LYS A 271 3.71 19.48 -17.82
CA LYS A 271 5.07 20.04 -17.93
C LYS A 271 5.58 20.02 -19.37
N ALA A 272 5.31 18.94 -20.11
CA ALA A 272 5.67 18.85 -21.52
C ALA A 272 4.90 19.87 -22.37
N ALA A 273 3.61 20.04 -22.14
CA ALA A 273 2.78 21.02 -22.84
C ALA A 273 3.21 22.47 -22.56
N VAL A 274 3.50 22.80 -21.30
CA VAL A 274 4.01 24.13 -20.91
C VAL A 274 5.37 24.41 -21.57
N ASP A 275 6.28 23.43 -21.57
CA ASP A 275 7.58 23.58 -22.22
C ASP A 275 7.45 23.78 -23.74
N ASP A 276 6.56 23.03 -24.39
CA ASP A 276 6.29 23.20 -25.82
C ASP A 276 5.72 24.58 -26.13
N GLN A 277 4.74 25.03 -25.35
CA GLN A 277 4.11 26.35 -25.53
C GLN A 277 5.08 27.51 -25.26
N GLU A 278 5.95 27.38 -24.26
CA GLU A 278 7.03 28.33 -24.01
C GLU A 278 7.99 28.42 -25.21
N ASN A 279 8.42 27.28 -25.76
CA ASN A 279 9.31 27.26 -26.92
C ASN A 279 8.61 27.76 -28.20
N HIS A 280 7.33 27.47 -28.37
CA HIS A 280 6.53 28.00 -29.48
C HIS A 280 6.45 29.53 -29.42
N SER A 281 6.24 30.10 -28.24
CA SER A 281 6.25 31.55 -28.02
C SER A 281 7.62 32.17 -28.34
N ARG A 282 8.71 31.45 -28.06
CA ARG A 282 10.10 31.89 -28.27
C ARG A 282 10.66 31.56 -29.66
N ARG A 283 9.91 30.92 -30.56
CA ARG A 283 10.43 30.45 -31.87
C ARG A 283 11.04 31.53 -32.76
N GLN A 284 10.57 32.77 -32.59
CA GLN A 284 11.04 33.98 -33.31
C GLN A 284 12.11 34.76 -32.55
N ASN A 285 12.51 34.28 -31.37
CA ASN A 285 13.49 34.95 -30.52
C ASN A 285 14.90 34.45 -30.82
N ILE A 286 15.85 35.38 -30.77
CA ILE A 286 17.28 35.10 -30.72
C ILE A 286 17.87 35.75 -29.46
N ARG A 287 18.96 35.19 -28.99
CA ARG A 287 19.77 35.69 -27.89
C ARG A 287 21.11 36.13 -28.44
N VAL A 288 21.42 37.42 -28.29
CA VAL A 288 22.68 38.02 -28.69
C VAL A 288 23.54 38.26 -27.46
N ILE A 289 24.76 37.73 -27.45
CA ILE A 289 25.69 37.76 -26.33
C ILE A 289 26.97 38.47 -26.78
N GLY A 290 27.56 39.26 -25.89
CA GLY A 290 28.86 39.91 -26.11
C GLY A 290 28.79 41.41 -26.41
N ILE A 291 27.59 42.00 -26.41
CA ILE A 291 27.41 43.46 -26.55
C ILE A 291 27.63 44.12 -25.18
N PRO A 292 28.61 45.02 -25.00
CA PRO A 292 28.80 45.83 -23.77
C PRO A 292 27.52 46.46 -23.23
N GLU A 293 27.37 46.52 -21.90
CA GLU A 293 26.19 47.12 -21.24
C GLU A 293 26.07 48.61 -21.56
N GLY A 294 24.90 49.05 -22.06
CA GLY A 294 24.59 50.46 -22.34
C GLY A 294 24.85 50.89 -23.78
N GLU A 295 25.48 50.04 -24.59
CA GLU A 295 25.73 50.31 -26.02
C GLU A 295 24.43 50.39 -26.86
N GLU A 296 23.40 49.68 -26.42
CA GLU A 296 22.07 49.69 -27.04
C GLU A 296 21.33 51.03 -26.91
N GLY A 297 21.82 51.93 -26.05
CA GLY A 297 21.20 53.22 -25.80
C GLY A 297 19.78 53.11 -25.23
N THR A 298 18.94 54.09 -25.57
CA THR A 298 17.55 54.17 -25.10
C THR A 298 16.57 53.34 -25.93
N ASN A 299 16.95 52.97 -27.16
CA ASN A 299 16.10 52.19 -28.07
C ASN A 299 16.83 50.93 -28.57
N PRO A 300 16.81 49.85 -27.76
CA PRO A 300 17.45 48.60 -28.13
C PRO A 300 16.88 47.99 -29.42
N THR A 301 15.60 48.21 -29.73
CA THR A 301 14.95 47.67 -30.92
C THR A 301 15.56 48.25 -32.20
N ALA A 302 15.69 49.58 -32.27
CA ALA A 302 16.33 50.25 -33.41
C ALA A 302 17.81 49.89 -33.52
N PHE A 303 18.52 49.87 -32.37
CA PHE A 303 19.93 49.48 -32.30
C PHE A 303 20.16 48.06 -32.84
N MET A 304 19.32 47.09 -32.46
CA MET A 304 19.51 45.72 -32.91
C MET A 304 19.27 45.55 -34.42
N GLY A 305 18.45 46.40 -35.03
CA GLY A 305 18.20 46.38 -36.49
C GLY A 305 19.44 46.79 -37.27
N SER A 306 20.06 47.91 -36.89
CA SER A 306 21.32 48.35 -37.49
C SER A 306 22.48 47.41 -37.17
N PHE A 307 22.60 46.96 -35.92
CA PHE A 307 23.64 46.04 -35.47
C PHE A 307 23.64 44.72 -36.26
N LEU A 308 22.48 44.11 -36.49
CA LEU A 308 22.40 42.84 -37.22
C LEU A 308 22.81 43.00 -38.69
N LYS A 309 22.45 44.13 -39.33
CA LYS A 309 22.89 44.45 -40.70
C LYS A 309 24.39 44.68 -40.75
N GLU A 310 24.98 45.36 -39.77
CA GLU A 310 26.42 45.60 -39.68
C GLU A 310 27.20 44.28 -39.50
N VAL A 311 26.84 43.47 -38.51
CA VAL A 311 27.59 42.26 -38.13
C VAL A 311 27.43 41.13 -39.15
N LEU A 312 26.25 41.00 -39.77
CA LEU A 312 26.00 39.99 -40.79
C LEU A 312 26.21 40.50 -42.23
N GLY A 313 26.53 41.79 -42.40
CA GLY A 313 26.83 42.41 -43.68
C GLY A 313 25.62 42.62 -44.60
N GLU A 314 25.79 43.51 -45.57
CA GLU A 314 24.74 43.87 -46.53
C GLU A 314 24.37 42.74 -47.50
N GLU A 315 25.27 41.77 -47.68
CA GLU A 315 24.99 40.54 -48.46
C GLU A 315 23.86 39.69 -47.83
N THR A 316 23.73 39.74 -46.51
CA THR A 316 22.67 39.01 -45.78
C THR A 316 21.37 39.80 -45.75
N PHE A 317 21.48 41.12 -45.71
CA PHE A 317 20.38 42.05 -45.48
C PHE A 317 20.43 43.22 -46.46
N ALA A 318 19.56 43.22 -47.47
CA ALA A 318 19.31 44.40 -48.28
C ALA A 318 18.84 45.57 -47.39
N ASP A 319 17.84 45.30 -46.55
CA ASP A 319 17.31 46.23 -45.55
C ASP A 319 17.48 45.68 -44.12
N GLN A 320 17.37 46.58 -43.13
CA GLN A 320 17.43 46.18 -41.72
C GLN A 320 16.31 45.17 -41.40
N PRO A 321 16.61 44.11 -40.63
CA PRO A 321 15.59 43.17 -40.21
C PRO A 321 14.52 43.85 -39.35
N VAL A 322 13.25 43.50 -39.57
CA VAL A 322 12.13 44.00 -38.75
C VAL A 322 12.14 43.32 -37.39
N ILE A 323 12.30 44.11 -36.33
CA ILE A 323 12.37 43.67 -34.94
C ILE A 323 11.13 44.13 -34.20
N ASP A 324 10.39 43.19 -33.61
CA ASP A 324 9.21 43.49 -32.79
C ASP A 324 9.62 44.06 -31.43
N ARG A 325 10.66 43.47 -30.81
CA ARG A 325 11.13 43.86 -29.48
C ARG A 325 12.57 43.44 -29.24
N ALA A 326 13.38 44.33 -28.66
CA ALA A 326 14.68 43.98 -28.09
C ALA A 326 14.84 44.51 -26.67
N HIS A 327 15.48 43.74 -25.79
CA HIS A 327 15.77 44.12 -24.41
C HIS A 327 16.83 43.21 -23.79
N ARG A 328 17.58 43.70 -22.80
CA ARG A 328 18.49 42.87 -21.99
C ARG A 328 17.69 41.86 -21.17
N THR A 329 18.27 40.69 -20.92
CA THR A 329 17.71 39.72 -19.97
C THR A 329 17.55 40.35 -18.58
N LEU A 330 16.52 39.93 -17.85
CA LEU A 330 16.14 40.48 -16.53
C LEU A 330 17.14 40.19 -15.40
N ALA A 331 18.26 39.53 -15.67
CA ALA A 331 19.32 39.32 -14.69
C ALA A 331 19.85 40.68 -14.17
N THR A 332 20.32 40.68 -12.93
CA THR A 332 20.98 41.84 -12.31
C THR A 332 22.16 42.28 -13.17
N LYS A 333 22.35 43.60 -13.31
CA LYS A 333 23.47 44.14 -14.07
C LYS A 333 24.79 43.63 -13.48
N PRO A 334 25.66 42.98 -14.27
CA PRO A 334 26.91 42.43 -13.78
C PRO A 334 27.87 43.57 -13.38
N PRO A 335 28.77 43.33 -12.40
CA PRO A 335 29.80 44.28 -12.04
C PRO A 335 30.82 44.45 -13.19
N PRO A 336 31.61 45.55 -13.20
CA PRO A 336 32.63 45.78 -14.21
C PRO A 336 33.58 44.57 -14.37
N GLY A 337 33.87 44.19 -15.62
CA GLY A 337 34.75 43.06 -15.95
C GLY A 337 34.09 41.68 -15.98
N LYS A 338 32.83 41.55 -15.57
CA LYS A 338 32.03 40.33 -15.79
C LYS A 338 31.33 40.37 -17.16
N PRO A 339 30.97 39.20 -17.74
CA PRO A 339 30.34 39.17 -19.06
C PRO A 339 29.01 39.92 -19.07
N PRO A 340 28.70 40.69 -20.13
CA PRO A 340 27.47 41.47 -20.22
C PRO A 340 26.24 40.56 -20.35
N ARG A 341 25.07 41.06 -19.94
CA ARG A 341 23.80 40.34 -20.09
C ARG A 341 23.47 40.16 -21.56
N ALA A 342 22.82 39.06 -21.91
CA ALA A 342 22.37 38.87 -23.27
C ALA A 342 21.24 39.85 -23.63
N ILE A 343 21.13 40.23 -24.91
CA ILE A 343 19.97 40.90 -25.47
C ILE A 343 19.06 39.84 -26.09
N LEU A 344 17.80 39.82 -25.64
CA LEU A 344 16.74 39.03 -26.25
C LEU A 344 16.08 39.88 -27.34
N VAL A 345 16.05 39.33 -28.55
CA VAL A 345 15.51 40.00 -29.74
C VAL A 345 14.43 39.12 -30.34
N ARG A 346 13.22 39.67 -30.45
CA ARG A 346 12.09 39.05 -31.14
C ARG A 346 12.02 39.60 -32.56
N LEU A 347 12.11 38.73 -33.55
CA LEU A 347 11.97 39.09 -34.96
C LEU A 347 10.53 38.93 -35.42
N HIS A 348 10.13 39.80 -36.34
CA HIS A 348 8.79 39.76 -36.92
C HIS A 348 8.57 38.48 -37.76
N TYR A 349 9.57 38.09 -38.55
CA TYR A 349 9.50 36.93 -39.44
C TYR A 349 10.38 35.79 -38.94
N TYR A 350 9.79 34.58 -38.91
CA TYR A 350 10.51 33.36 -38.51
C TYR A 350 11.66 33.03 -39.49
N GLN A 351 11.45 33.27 -40.78
CA GLN A 351 12.45 33.05 -41.83
C GLN A 351 13.70 33.91 -41.63
N THR A 352 13.52 35.17 -41.23
CA THR A 352 14.63 36.09 -40.90
C THR A 352 15.44 35.54 -39.73
N LYS A 353 14.78 35.00 -38.71
CA LYS A 353 15.46 34.39 -37.55
C LYS A 353 16.29 33.17 -37.98
N GLU A 354 15.74 32.30 -38.82
CA GLU A 354 16.46 31.11 -39.31
C GLU A 354 17.62 31.48 -40.24
N MET A 355 17.47 32.52 -41.05
CA MET A 355 18.55 33.08 -41.87
C MET A 355 19.69 33.58 -40.99
N ILE A 356 19.42 34.44 -40.00
CA ILE A 356 20.41 34.96 -39.05
C ILE A 356 21.20 33.84 -38.38
N LEU A 357 20.50 32.83 -37.84
CA LEU A 357 21.14 31.72 -37.14
C LEU A 357 22.00 30.86 -38.07
N ARG A 358 21.61 30.72 -39.34
CA ARG A 358 22.38 29.99 -40.35
C ARG A 358 23.65 30.76 -40.72
N THR A 359 23.51 32.03 -41.11
CA THR A 359 24.64 32.89 -41.47
C THR A 359 25.63 33.03 -40.32
N SER A 360 25.14 33.14 -39.07
CA SER A 360 25.99 33.18 -37.89
C SER A 360 26.82 31.90 -37.70
N ARG A 361 26.28 30.71 -38.04
CA ARG A 361 27.02 29.44 -37.96
C ARG A 361 28.02 29.30 -39.08
N GLU A 362 27.65 29.72 -40.30
CA GLU A 362 28.51 29.64 -41.48
C GLU A 362 29.73 30.57 -41.37
N ARG A 363 29.55 31.79 -40.84
CA ARG A 363 30.64 32.75 -40.62
C ARG A 363 31.51 32.41 -39.40
N GLY A 364 31.02 31.61 -38.46
CA GLY A 364 31.74 31.22 -37.26
C GLY A 364 31.94 32.37 -36.27
N GLN A 365 33.11 33.00 -36.28
CA GLN A 365 33.49 34.04 -35.30
C GLN A 365 32.95 35.40 -35.72
N LEU A 366 31.89 35.89 -35.05
CA LEU A 366 31.38 37.25 -35.23
C LEU A 366 32.05 38.21 -34.24
N SER A 367 32.27 39.45 -34.64
CA SER A 367 32.81 40.51 -33.79
C SER A 367 32.17 41.87 -34.04
N HIS A 368 32.03 42.68 -32.99
CA HIS A 368 31.58 44.08 -33.08
C HIS A 368 32.44 44.92 -32.13
N LYS A 369 33.09 45.96 -32.66
CA LYS A 369 34.01 46.85 -31.92
C LYS A 369 35.04 46.10 -31.05
N GLY A 370 35.64 45.05 -31.62
CA GLY A 370 36.62 44.21 -30.93
C GLY A 370 36.03 43.17 -29.95
N ASN A 371 34.73 43.21 -29.67
CA ASN A 371 34.06 42.23 -28.81
C ASN A 371 33.57 41.02 -29.62
N LYS A 372 33.74 39.82 -29.05
CA LYS A 372 33.22 38.58 -29.65
C LYS A 372 31.72 38.50 -29.46
N ILE A 373 30.99 38.28 -30.55
CA ILE A 373 29.53 38.20 -30.57
C ILE A 373 29.09 36.76 -30.79
N HIS A 374 28.10 36.33 -30.02
CA HIS A 374 27.42 35.05 -30.22
C HIS A 374 25.93 35.26 -30.41
N ILE A 375 25.39 34.72 -31.50
CA ILE A 375 23.95 34.73 -31.78
C ILE A 375 23.43 33.30 -31.63
N LEU A 376 22.56 33.10 -30.65
CA LEU A 376 22.02 31.78 -30.30
C LEU A 376 20.49 31.80 -30.37
N PRO A 377 19.84 30.66 -30.64
CA PRO A 377 18.40 30.54 -30.45
C PRO A 377 18.02 30.69 -28.96
N ASP A 378 16.85 31.27 -28.69
CA ASP A 378 16.31 31.39 -27.34
C ASP A 378 15.35 30.24 -27.03
N PHE A 379 15.80 29.28 -26.22
CA PHE A 379 15.00 28.13 -25.79
C PHE A 379 14.53 28.30 -24.34
N SER A 380 13.52 27.52 -23.94
CA SER A 380 13.18 27.32 -22.53
C SER A 380 14.38 26.73 -21.77
N ALA A 381 14.40 26.91 -20.45
CA ALA A 381 15.46 26.37 -19.62
C ALA A 381 15.49 24.83 -19.61
N ALA A 382 14.32 24.18 -19.70
CA ALA A 382 14.23 22.72 -19.79
C ALA A 382 14.78 22.21 -21.12
N LEU A 383 14.40 22.84 -22.24
CA LEU A 383 14.91 22.46 -23.55
C LEU A 383 16.42 22.71 -23.69
N ALA A 384 16.90 23.84 -23.18
CA ALA A 384 18.33 24.14 -23.16
C ALA A 384 19.14 23.09 -22.39
N ARG A 385 18.62 22.62 -21.25
CA ARG A 385 19.24 21.52 -20.48
C ARG A 385 19.26 20.21 -21.26
N ARG A 386 18.13 19.79 -21.82
CA ARG A 386 18.04 18.58 -22.66
C ARG A 386 19.02 18.61 -23.84
N ARG A 387 19.15 19.76 -24.51
CA ARG A 387 20.12 19.94 -25.61
C ARG A 387 21.57 19.93 -25.14
N ALA A 388 21.83 20.32 -23.90
CA ALA A 388 23.17 20.29 -23.30
C ALA A 388 23.62 18.87 -22.95
N GLU A 389 22.70 17.92 -22.71
CA GLU A 389 23.03 16.51 -22.45
C GLU A 389 23.75 15.85 -23.64
N PHE A 390 23.52 16.32 -24.86
CA PHE A 390 24.22 15.84 -26.07
C PHE A 390 25.62 16.46 -26.23
N ARG A 391 26.13 17.26 -25.29
CA ARG A 391 27.42 17.97 -25.44
C ARG A 391 28.57 17.01 -25.73
N ASP A 392 28.67 15.93 -24.98
CA ASP A 392 29.82 15.03 -25.04
C ASP A 392 29.82 14.20 -26.32
N VAL A 393 28.66 13.66 -26.72
CA VAL A 393 28.47 12.97 -28.01
C VAL A 393 28.86 13.87 -29.18
N LYS A 394 28.40 15.13 -29.16
CA LYS A 394 28.72 16.08 -30.23
C LYS A 394 30.21 16.38 -30.31
N ALA A 395 30.91 16.43 -29.17
CA ALA A 395 32.35 16.62 -29.16
C ALA A 395 33.07 15.44 -29.81
N GLN A 396 32.65 14.21 -29.52
CA GLN A 396 33.19 12.99 -30.13
C GLN A 396 32.90 12.93 -31.65
N LEU A 397 31.65 13.21 -32.05
CA LEU A 397 31.28 13.25 -33.48
C LEU A 397 32.06 14.33 -34.24
N HIS A 398 32.28 15.48 -33.62
CA HIS A 398 33.08 16.55 -34.21
C HIS A 398 34.55 16.12 -34.39
N GLN A 399 35.14 15.46 -33.39
CA GLN A 399 36.50 14.90 -33.48
C GLN A 399 36.60 13.83 -34.58
N ALA A 400 35.55 13.02 -34.76
CA ALA A 400 35.46 12.01 -35.81
C ALA A 400 35.13 12.57 -37.21
N GLY A 401 34.91 13.88 -37.36
CA GLY A 401 34.57 14.51 -38.64
C GLY A 401 33.18 14.13 -39.18
N VAL A 402 32.30 13.60 -38.33
CA VAL A 402 30.94 13.19 -38.73
C VAL A 402 30.02 14.41 -38.76
N LYS A 403 29.24 14.58 -39.83
CA LYS A 403 28.25 15.67 -39.92
C LYS A 403 27.05 15.37 -39.03
N PHE A 404 26.75 16.29 -38.12
CA PHE A 404 25.59 16.19 -37.22
C PHE A 404 24.88 17.54 -37.03
N GLY A 405 23.64 17.47 -36.54
CA GLY A 405 22.82 18.61 -36.17
C GLY A 405 21.85 18.24 -35.05
N LEU A 406 21.44 19.23 -34.27
CA LEU A 406 20.46 19.03 -33.18
C LEU A 406 19.12 19.62 -33.59
N VAL A 407 18.20 18.76 -34.01
CA VAL A 407 16.86 19.13 -34.51
C VAL A 407 15.92 19.38 -33.34
N HIS A 408 14.93 20.26 -33.55
CA HIS A 408 13.89 20.51 -32.56
C HIS A 408 13.13 19.22 -32.18
N PRO A 409 12.77 19.03 -30.89
CA PRO A 409 13.17 19.85 -29.75
C PRO A 409 14.64 19.59 -29.33
N ALA A 410 15.03 18.34 -29.13
CA ALA A 410 16.38 17.96 -28.73
C ALA A 410 16.75 16.58 -29.29
N ARG A 411 16.69 16.44 -30.63
CA ARG A 411 17.00 15.18 -31.32
C ARG A 411 18.31 15.31 -32.07
N LEU A 412 19.26 14.43 -31.78
CA LEU A 412 20.54 14.43 -32.47
C LEU A 412 20.37 13.68 -33.79
N GLN A 413 20.61 14.38 -34.89
CA GLN A 413 20.61 13.82 -36.23
C GLN A 413 22.03 13.83 -36.77
N LEU A 414 22.51 12.70 -37.27
CA LEU A 414 23.83 12.59 -37.88
C LEU A 414 23.75 11.81 -39.19
N THR A 415 24.65 12.13 -40.11
CA THR A 415 24.76 11.46 -41.40
C THR A 415 26.04 10.63 -41.40
N PHE A 416 25.89 9.30 -41.45
CA PHE A 416 27.00 8.36 -41.48
C PHE A 416 26.77 7.34 -42.61
N GLN A 417 27.79 7.06 -43.42
CA GLN A 417 27.69 6.14 -44.58
C GLN A 417 26.50 6.42 -45.52
N ARG A 418 26.17 7.70 -45.74
CA ARG A 418 25.01 8.17 -46.54
C ARG A 418 23.63 7.87 -45.94
N THR A 419 23.56 7.35 -44.73
CA THR A 419 22.31 7.15 -43.98
C THR A 419 22.17 8.19 -42.87
N VAL A 420 20.94 8.67 -42.68
CA VAL A 420 20.60 9.64 -41.64
C VAL A 420 20.08 8.89 -40.42
N HIS A 421 20.76 9.06 -39.29
CA HIS A 421 20.38 8.48 -38.01
C HIS A 421 19.87 9.57 -37.07
N THR A 422 18.79 9.28 -36.33
CA THR A 422 18.17 10.23 -35.38
C THR A 422 18.05 9.59 -34.01
N PHE A 423 18.43 10.32 -32.96
CA PHE A 423 18.43 9.85 -31.58
C PHE A 423 17.71 10.83 -30.67
N ASP A 424 16.79 10.32 -29.85
CA ASP A 424 16.01 11.11 -28.89
C ASP A 424 16.70 11.25 -27.53
N ASN A 425 17.70 10.42 -27.25
CA ASN A 425 18.45 10.45 -26.00
C ASN A 425 19.97 10.32 -26.26
N PRO A 426 20.82 10.92 -25.40
CA PRO A 426 22.26 10.93 -25.57
C PRO A 426 22.89 9.54 -25.44
N GLY A 427 22.32 8.65 -24.61
CA GLY A 427 22.84 7.29 -24.40
C GLY A 427 22.79 6.43 -25.66
N ALA A 428 21.68 6.46 -26.40
CA ALA A 428 21.53 5.76 -27.67
C ALA A 428 22.49 6.30 -28.74
N ALA A 429 22.72 7.62 -28.75
CA ALA A 429 23.69 8.23 -29.66
C ALA A 429 25.14 7.86 -29.31
N LEU A 430 25.50 7.84 -28.02
CA LEU A 430 26.81 7.37 -27.55
C LEU A 430 27.05 5.91 -27.92
N LEU A 431 26.06 5.05 -27.67
CA LEU A 431 26.14 3.63 -28.01
C LEU A 431 26.39 3.47 -29.52
N PHE A 432 25.61 4.15 -30.35
CA PHE A 432 25.78 4.10 -31.80
C PHE A 432 27.18 4.56 -32.23
N PHE A 433 27.68 5.65 -31.65
CA PHE A 433 29.04 6.12 -31.90
C PHE A 433 30.05 5.02 -31.56
N GLN A 434 30.02 4.47 -30.35
CA GLN A 434 30.98 3.46 -29.89
C GLN A 434 30.95 2.15 -30.69
N THR A 435 29.78 1.74 -31.20
CA THR A 435 29.64 0.46 -31.90
C THR A 435 29.82 0.55 -33.40
N THR A 436 29.66 1.73 -34.00
CA THR A 436 29.44 1.87 -35.45
C THR A 436 30.39 2.86 -36.12
N ILE A 437 30.85 3.88 -35.39
CA ILE A 437 31.71 4.96 -35.89
C ILE A 437 33.11 4.75 -35.33
#